data_AF-A0A4Y4BCK9-F1
#
_entry.id   AF-A0A4Y4BCK9-F1
#
_cell.length_a   1.000
_cell.length_b   1.000
_cell.length_c   1.000
_cell.angle_alpha   90.00
_cell.angle_beta   90.00
_cell.angle_gamma   90.00
#
_symmetry.space_group_name_H-M   'P 1'
#
loop_
_entity.id
_entity.type
_entity.pdbx_description
1 polymer ?
#
loop_
_entity_poly.entity_id
_entity_poly.type
_entity_poly.pdbx_seq_one_letter_code
_entity_poly.pdbx_strand_id
1 'polypeptide(L)'
;MMDDELQEFLDATAAELGVPGAVVGVIDRDREVIAATGVAAVDTGAAVTARTLFQIGSTTKTFTGTVAMHLVESGMLGIRTPAPCSTSCPSSTPTATNRSR
;
A
#
# COMPACT_ATOMS: atom_id res chain seq x y z
N MET A 1 -20.52 -10.50 18.30
CA MET A 1 -20.18 -11.87 17.84
C MET A 1 -19.20 -11.84 16.69
N MET A 2 -19.50 -11.24 15.52
CA MET A 2 -18.46 -11.09 14.47
C MET A 2 -17.30 -10.18 14.90
N ASP A 3 -17.61 -9.13 15.67
CA ASP A 3 -16.61 -8.21 16.22
C ASP A 3 -15.64 -8.91 17.19
N ASP A 4 -16.18 -9.79 18.05
CA ASP A 4 -15.39 -10.55 19.03
C ASP A 4 -14.50 -11.59 18.34
N GLU A 5 -15.02 -12.30 17.34
CA GLU A 5 -14.28 -13.26 16.53
C GLU A 5 -13.14 -12.59 15.75
N LEU A 6 -13.41 -11.41 15.16
CA LEU A 6 -12.40 -10.64 14.44
C LEU A 6 -11.30 -10.13 15.37
N GLN A 7 -11.67 -9.70 16.58
CA GLN A 7 -10.71 -9.25 17.59
C GLN A 7 -9.82 -10.41 18.06
N GLU A 8 -10.39 -11.58 18.37
CA GLU A 8 -9.63 -12.76 18.79
C GLU A 8 -8.67 -13.24 17.69
N PHE A 9 -9.13 -13.26 16.44
CA PHE A 9 -8.29 -13.57 15.28
C PHE A 9 -7.12 -12.58 15.15
N LEU A 10 -7.40 -11.27 15.28
CA LEU A 10 -6.39 -10.24 15.18
C LEU A 10 -5.34 -10.37 16.29
N ASP A 11 -5.78 -10.56 17.54
CA ASP A 11 -4.89 -10.70 18.69
C ASP A 11 -3.99 -11.94 18.56
N ALA A 12 -4.54 -13.08 18.16
CA ALA A 12 -3.79 -14.32 17.94
C ALA A 12 -2.75 -14.16 16.82
N THR A 13 -3.15 -13.58 15.69
CA THR A 13 -2.27 -13.37 14.53
C THR A 13 -1.17 -12.36 14.84
N ALA A 14 -1.49 -11.28 15.56
CA ALA A 14 -0.52 -10.27 15.95
C ALA A 14 0.58 -10.86 16.85
N ALA A 15 0.17 -11.71 17.80
CA ALA A 15 1.10 -12.43 18.68
C ALA A 15 1.96 -13.44 17.91
N GLU A 16 1.38 -14.22 17.00
CA GLU A 16 2.10 -15.20 16.17
C GLU A 16 3.17 -14.53 15.30
N LEU A 17 2.84 -13.41 14.65
CA LEU A 17 3.73 -12.68 13.75
C LEU A 17 4.69 -11.72 14.47
N GLY A 18 4.53 -11.54 15.78
CA GLY A 18 5.35 -10.62 16.59
C GLY A 18 5.23 -9.16 16.17
N VAL A 19 4.05 -8.75 15.65
CA VAL A 19 3.83 -7.36 15.23
C VAL A 19 3.41 -6.50 16.44
N PRO A 20 4.03 -5.32 16.67
CA PRO A 20 3.72 -4.49 17.84
C PRO A 20 2.29 -3.96 17.91
N GLY A 21 1.64 -3.78 16.77
CA GLY A 21 0.27 -3.30 16.68
C GLY A 21 -0.29 -3.43 15.26
N ALA A 22 -1.59 -3.66 15.18
CA ALA A 22 -2.29 -3.90 13.92
C ALA A 22 -3.75 -3.45 14.01
N VAL A 23 -4.35 -3.19 12.85
CA VAL A 23 -5.77 -2.85 12.71
C VAL A 23 -6.33 -3.62 11.52
N VAL A 24 -7.55 -4.14 11.66
CA VAL A 24 -8.29 -4.81 10.59
C VAL A 24 -9.68 -4.22 10.51
N GLY A 25 -10.11 -3.88 9.29
CA GLY A 25 -11.46 -3.41 8.98
C GLY A 25 -12.12 -4.31 7.94
N VAL A 26 -13.37 -4.69 8.18
CA VAL A 26 -14.19 -5.49 7.26
C VAL A 26 -15.46 -4.73 6.95
N ILE A 27 -15.75 -4.57 5.66
CA ILE A 27 -16.98 -3.95 5.16
C ILE A 27 -17.75 -4.99 4.35
N ASP A 28 -18.97 -5.32 4.78
CA ASP A 28 -19.92 -6.15 4.06
C ASP A 28 -21.27 -5.42 3.94
N ARG A 29 -21.56 -4.92 2.74
CA ARG A 29 -22.73 -4.07 2.44
C ARG A 29 -22.79 -2.86 3.38
N ASP A 30 -23.74 -2.83 4.30
CA ASP A 30 -23.98 -1.75 5.27
C ASP A 30 -23.34 -2.04 6.64
N ARG A 31 -22.60 -3.14 6.79
CA ARG A 31 -21.90 -3.49 8.02
C ARG A 31 -20.42 -3.18 7.90
N GLU A 32 -19.92 -2.43 8.87
CA GLU A 32 -18.50 -2.13 9.06
C GLU A 32 -18.08 -2.60 10.45
N VAL A 33 -17.01 -3.38 10.50
CA VAL A 33 -16.42 -3.87 11.75
C VAL A 33 -14.93 -3.53 11.72
N ILE A 34 -14.43 -2.94 12.81
CA ILE A 34 -13.02 -2.59 12.96
C ILE A 34 -12.50 -3.17 14.28
N ALA A 35 -11.41 -3.92 14.21
CA ALA A 35 -10.66 -4.42 15.36
C ALA A 35 -9.25 -3.82 15.35
N ALA A 36 -8.72 -3.53 16.53
CA ALA A 36 -7.38 -2.97 16.70
C ALA A 36 -6.67 -3.63 17.87
N THR A 37 -5.35 -3.80 17.77
CA THR A 37 -4.53 -4.40 18.83
C THR A 37 -3.16 -3.75 18.91
N GLY A 38 -2.58 -3.81 20.11
CA GLY A 38 -1.21 -3.38 20.38
C GLY A 38 -0.98 -1.87 20.31
N VAL A 39 0.26 -1.50 19.96
CA VAL A 39 0.77 -0.12 19.98
C VAL A 39 1.24 0.33 18.60
N ALA A 40 0.95 1.58 18.27
CA ALA A 40 1.40 2.26 17.05
C ALA A 40 2.88 2.62 17.11
N ALA A 41 3.43 2.81 18.32
CA ALA A 41 4.81 3.18 18.54
C ALA A 41 5.32 2.57 19.85
N VAL A 42 6.39 1.76 19.76
CA VAL A 42 6.92 0.96 20.87
C VAL A 42 7.56 1.83 21.95
N ASP A 43 8.14 2.96 21.55
CA ASP A 43 8.81 3.92 22.42
C ASP A 43 7.84 4.71 23.33
N THR A 44 6.70 5.11 22.77
CA THR A 44 5.68 5.92 23.46
C THR A 44 4.55 5.07 24.05
N GLY A 45 4.40 3.82 23.59
CA GLY A 45 3.29 2.96 23.97
C GLY A 45 1.93 3.44 23.47
N ALA A 46 1.90 4.36 22.49
CA ALA A 46 0.65 4.89 21.96
C ALA A 46 -0.19 3.77 21.35
N ALA A 47 -1.42 3.60 21.80
CA ALA A 47 -2.29 2.50 21.35
C ALA A 47 -2.64 2.63 19.86
N VAL A 48 -2.78 1.49 19.18
CA VAL A 48 -3.43 1.46 17.86
C VAL A 48 -4.92 1.74 18.03
N THR A 49 -5.47 2.55 17.13
CA THR A 49 -6.90 2.86 17.04
C THR A 49 -7.37 2.68 15.61
N ALA A 50 -8.69 2.68 15.39
CA ALA A 50 -9.28 2.70 14.05
C ALA A 50 -8.81 3.88 13.17
N ARG A 51 -8.20 4.92 13.76
CA ARG A 51 -7.73 6.12 13.05
C ARG A 51 -6.20 6.21 12.95
N THR A 52 -5.48 5.21 13.45
CA THR A 52 -4.01 5.19 13.38
C THR A 52 -3.57 5.08 11.91
N LEU A 53 -2.63 5.94 11.51
CA LEU A 53 -2.09 5.94 10.15
C LEU A 53 -0.96 4.91 10.01
N PHE A 54 -1.04 4.09 8.97
CA PHE A 54 -0.01 3.11 8.62
C PHE A 54 0.58 3.41 7.23
N GLN A 55 1.85 3.05 7.04
CA GLN A 55 2.45 3.02 5.71
C GLN A 55 1.95 1.78 4.97
N ILE A 56 1.22 1.99 3.86
CA ILE A 56 0.59 0.89 3.09
C ILE A 56 1.43 0.38 1.92
N GLY A 57 2.61 0.97 1.69
CA GLY A 57 3.57 0.51 0.69
C GLY A 57 2.99 0.38 -0.72
N SER A 58 3.14 -0.81 -1.33
CA SER A 58 2.69 -1.06 -2.70
C SER A 58 1.20 -0.95 -2.92
N THR A 59 0.38 -0.99 -1.86
CA THR A 59 -1.07 -0.71 -1.97
C THR A 59 -1.32 0.70 -2.53
N THR A 60 -0.40 1.66 -2.33
CA THR A 60 -0.46 3.00 -2.95
C THR A 60 -0.55 2.95 -4.48
N LYS A 61 -0.07 1.89 -5.15
CA LYS A 61 -0.12 1.75 -6.61
C LYS A 61 -1.55 1.72 -7.15
N THR A 62 -2.54 1.26 -6.37
CA THR A 62 -3.94 1.30 -6.81
C THR A 62 -4.41 2.74 -6.98
N PHE A 63 -4.10 3.61 -6.02
CA PHE A 63 -4.37 5.05 -6.11
C PHE A 63 -3.63 5.70 -7.28
N THR A 64 -2.35 5.41 -7.46
CA THR A 64 -1.58 5.91 -8.61
C THR A 64 -2.17 5.42 -9.93
N GLY A 65 -2.60 4.16 -9.99
CA GLY A 65 -3.28 3.59 -11.15
C GLY A 65 -4.60 4.30 -11.46
N THR A 66 -5.42 4.60 -10.44
CA THR A 66 -6.66 5.38 -10.61
C THR A 66 -6.38 6.77 -11.18
N VAL A 67 -5.39 7.49 -10.64
CA VAL A 67 -5.00 8.81 -11.17
C VAL A 67 -4.49 8.69 -12.61
N ALA A 68 -3.66 7.69 -12.90
CA ALA A 68 -3.17 7.45 -14.25
C ALA A 68 -4.31 7.18 -15.24
N MET A 69 -5.30 6.38 -14.86
CA MET A 69 -6.47 6.11 -15.70
C MET A 69 -7.33 7.35 -15.92
N HIS A 70 -7.50 8.21 -14.90
CA HIS A 70 -8.16 9.50 -15.10
C HIS A 70 -7.41 10.40 -16.10
N LEU A 71 -6.08 10.36 -16.11
CA LEU A 71 -5.28 11.08 -17.11
C LEU A 71 -5.39 10.47 -18.51
N VAL A 72 -5.61 9.15 -18.60
CA VAL A 72 -5.90 8.48 -19.88
C VAL A 72 -7.27 8.92 -20.40
N GLU A 73 -8.29 8.95 -19.54
CA GLU A 73 -9.63 9.44 -19.87
C GLU A 73 -9.61 10.91 -20.32
N SER A 74 -8.80 11.76 -19.68
CA SER A 74 -8.63 13.16 -20.08
C SER A 74 -7.75 13.38 -21.32
N GLY A 75 -7.21 12.31 -21.91
CA GLY A 75 -6.32 12.36 -23.07
C GLY A 75 -4.91 12.88 -22.77
N MET A 76 -4.56 13.06 -21.50
CA MET A 76 -3.26 13.57 -21.05
C MET A 76 -2.20 12.47 -20.92
N LEU A 77 -2.61 11.20 -20.88
CA LEU A 77 -1.72 10.04 -20.79
C LEU A 77 -2.15 8.96 -21.79
N GLY A 78 -1.18 8.32 -22.45
CA GLY A 78 -1.46 7.20 -23.35
C GLY A 78 -1.10 5.84 -22.73
N ILE A 79 -2.09 5.01 -22.43
CA ILE A 79 -1.86 3.68 -21.79
C ILE A 79 -1.09 2.69 -22.67
N ARG A 80 -1.19 2.84 -24.00
CA ARG A 80 -0.46 2.03 -24.99
C ARG A 80 0.67 2.80 -25.66
N THR A 81 0.86 4.05 -25.29
CA THR A 81 1.92 4.88 -25.84
C THR A 81 3.19 4.48 -25.12
N PRO A 82 4.22 3.95 -25.82
CA PRO A 82 5.51 3.71 -25.20
C PRO A 82 5.99 5.01 -24.57
N ALA A 83 6.53 4.94 -23.36
CA ALA A 83 7.18 6.10 -22.77
C ALA A 83 8.22 6.60 -23.78
N PRO A 84 8.17 7.88 -24.18
CA PRO A 84 9.09 8.40 -25.18
C PRO A 84 10.51 8.27 -24.65
N CYS A 85 11.26 7.35 -25.25
CA CYS A 85 12.65 7.07 -24.93
C CYS A 85 13.54 8.19 -25.48
N SER A 86 13.41 9.42 -24.98
CA SER A 86 14.38 10.51 -25.20
C SER A 86 14.04 11.84 -24.52
N THR A 87 12.78 12.13 -24.16
CA THR A 87 12.42 13.52 -23.83
C THR A 87 12.43 13.87 -22.34
N SER A 88 12.34 12.88 -21.42
CA SER A 88 12.29 13.15 -19.97
C SER A 88 13.47 12.59 -19.16
N CYS A 89 14.40 11.85 -19.78
CA CYS A 89 15.56 11.27 -19.08
C CYS A 89 16.88 11.77 -19.69
N PRO A 90 17.49 12.85 -19.16
CA PRO A 90 18.76 13.35 -19.69
C PRO A 90 20.01 12.54 -19.29
N SER A 91 19.90 11.31 -18.76
CA SER A 91 21.10 10.58 -18.28
C SER A 91 20.99 9.06 -18.30
N SER A 92 20.73 8.45 -19.45
CA SER A 92 21.04 7.02 -19.61
C SER A 92 21.48 6.75 -21.04
N THR A 93 22.75 7.01 -21.32
CA THR A 93 23.43 6.48 -22.51
C THR A 93 23.96 5.10 -22.16
N PRO A 94 23.46 4.00 -22.75
CA PRO A 94 24.11 2.70 -22.64
C PRO A 94 25.17 2.62 -23.74
N THR A 95 26.41 3.00 -23.43
CA THR A 95 27.57 2.65 -24.27
C THR A 95 27.92 1.18 -24.01
N ALA A 96 27.31 0.27 -24.77
CA ALA A 96 27.73 -1.12 -24.82
C ALA A 96 28.66 -1.32 -26.03
N THR A 97 29.97 -1.17 -25.83
CA THR A 97 30.98 -1.79 -26.68
C THR A 97 31.65 -2.88 -25.87
N ASN A 98 31.14 -4.12 -25.96
CA ASN A 98 31.89 -5.29 -25.53
C ASN A 98 32.55 -5.92 -26.76
N ARG A 99 33.82 -5.58 -26.99
CA ARG A 99 34.75 -6.41 -27.76
C ARG A 99 35.47 -7.32 -26.79
N SER A 100 35.20 -8.62 -26.82
CA SER A 100 36.18 -9.61 -26.37
C SER A 100 35.91 -11.00 -26.96
N ARG A 101 36.87 -11.40 -27.83
CA ARG A 101 37.31 -12.75 -28.23
C ARG A 101 36.38 -13.61 -29.07
#